data_AF-U4QMZ1-F1
#
_entry.id   AF-U4QMZ1-F1
#
_cell.length_a   1.000
_cell.length_b   1.000
_cell.length_c   1.000
_cell.angle_alpha   90.00
_cell.angle_beta   90.00
_cell.angle_gamma   90.00
#
_symmetry.space_group_name_H-M   'P 1'
#
loop_
_entity.id
_entity.type
_entity.pdbx_description
1 polymer ?
#
loop_
_entity_poly.entity_id
_entity_poly.type
_entity_poly.pdbx_seq_one_letter_code
_entity_poly.pdbx_strand_id
1 'polypeptide(L)'
;MRARVIIYNPKLDSILLIHRKKNGRDYWVIPGGGAKNQETPTQTAIREIKEELDLDFVPQELSSIFEIAEEDEVQKVFLLKPI
;
A
#
# COMPACT_ATOMS: atom_id res chain seq x y z
N MET A 1 9.03 2.78 -9.19
CA MET A 1 7.60 2.97 -8.85
C MET A 1 7.28 2.21 -7.58
N ARG A 2 6.51 2.81 -6.68
CA ARG A 2 5.93 2.18 -5.48
C ARG A 2 4.41 2.16 -5.54
N ALA A 3 3.83 1.19 -4.85
CA ALA A 3 2.41 1.17 -4.55
C ALA A 3 2.19 1.17 -3.03
N ARG A 4 1.24 1.98 -2.57
CA ARG A 4 0.79 2.02 -1.17
C ARG A 4 -0.71 1.76 -1.12
N VAL A 5 -1.16 1.08 -0.08
CA VAL A 5 -2.60 0.80 0.12
C VAL A 5 -3.03 1.30 1.48
N ILE A 6 -3.92 2.29 1.47
CA ILE A 6 -4.67 2.70 2.65
C ILE A 6 -5.78 1.68 2.85
N ILE A 7 -5.76 0.98 3.98
CA ILE A 7 -6.78 0.02 4.37
C ILE A 7 -7.62 0.67 5.46
N TYR A 8 -8.86 1.01 5.13
CA TYR A 8 -9.78 1.67 6.04
C TYR A 8 -10.76 0.67 6.67
N ASN A 9 -10.86 0.69 8.00
CA ASN A 9 -11.82 -0.10 8.76
C ASN A 9 -12.96 0.79 9.27
N PRO A 10 -14.17 0.72 8.70
CA PRO A 10 -15.28 1.58 9.08
C PRO A 10 -15.86 1.27 10.46
N LYS A 11 -15.66 0.06 11.00
CA LYS A 11 -16.13 -0.29 12.35
C LYS A 11 -15.31 0.38 13.44
N LEU A 12 -14.03 0.63 13.16
CA LEU A 12 -13.09 1.24 14.09
C LEU A 12 -12.76 2.69 13.75
N ASP A 13 -13.35 3.23 12.68
CA ASP A 13 -13.02 4.55 12.11
C ASP A 13 -11.51 4.83 12.05
N SER A 14 -10.76 3.87 11.50
CA SER A 14 -9.29 3.91 11.51
C SER A 14 -8.67 3.26 10.29
N ILE A 15 -7.40 3.62 10.04
CA ILE A 15 -6.59 3.02 8.98
C ILE A 15 -5.52 2.10 9.57
N LEU A 16 -5.16 1.05 8.85
CA LEU A 16 -4.08 0.15 9.21
C LEU A 16 -2.72 0.75 8.82
N LEU A 17 -1.77 0.74 9.76
CA LEU A 17 -0.37 1.13 9.54
C LEU A 17 0.56 0.01 10.02
N ILE A 18 1.73 -0.08 9.41
CA ILE A 18 2.80 -0.99 9.84
C ILE A 18 3.76 -0.22 10.73
N HIS A 19 3.99 -0.75 11.94
CA HIS A 19 5.06 -0.28 12.81
C HIS A 19 6.39 -0.84 12.31
N ARG A 20 7.34 0.03 11.97
CA ARG A 20 8.63 -0.38 11.40
C ARG A 20 9.79 0.17 12.21
N LYS A 21 10.67 -0.75 12.61
CA LYS A 21 12.00 -0.44 13.15
C LYS A 21 13.06 -0.83 12.13
N LYS A 22 13.68 0.15 11.46
CA LYS A 22 14.69 -0.11 10.41
C LYS A 22 15.76 0.98 10.38
N ASN A 23 17.02 0.56 10.29
CA ASN A 23 18.19 1.45 10.24
C ASN A 23 18.19 2.48 11.39
N GLY A 24 17.89 2.02 12.61
CA GLY A 24 17.81 2.89 13.81
C GLY A 24 16.59 3.83 13.86
N ARG A 25 15.71 3.82 12.86
CA ARG A 25 14.46 4.60 12.86
C ARG A 25 13.30 3.77 13.35
N ASP A 26 12.38 4.40 14.08
CA ASP A 26 11.16 3.85 14.64
C ASP A 26 9.98 4.70 14.15
N TYR A 27 9.15 4.16 13.26
CA TYR A 27 8.11 4.92 12.57
C TYR A 27 6.94 4.05 12.11
N TRP A 28 5.83 4.70 11.78
CA TRP A 28 4.65 4.06 11.19
C TRP A 28 4.56 4.38 9.70
N VAL A 29 4.12 3.42 8.91
CA VAL A 29 4.05 3.57 7.45
C VAL A 29 2.79 2.93 6.89
N ILE A 30 2.27 3.50 5.79
CA ILE A 30 1.21 2.88 5.00
C ILE A 30 1.78 1.60 4.36
N PRO A 31 1.08 0.46 4.47
CA PRO A 31 1.45 -0.80 3.82
C PRO A 31 1.74 -0.64 2.33
N GLY A 32 2.68 -1.42 1.82
CA GLY A 32 3.08 -1.43 0.42
C GLY A 32 4.58 -1.30 0.21
N GLY A 33 4.98 -1.30 -1.05
CA GLY A 33 6.40 -1.35 -1.40
C GLY A 33 6.68 -1.06 -2.87
N GLY A 34 7.87 -1.48 -3.30
CA GLY A 34 8.36 -1.24 -4.65
C GLY A 34 7.88 -2.33 -5.61
N ALA A 35 7.63 -1.94 -6.85
CA ALA A 35 7.35 -2.90 -7.91
C ALA A 35 8.55 -3.85 -8.13
N LYS A 36 8.24 -5.12 -8.36
CA LYS A 36 9.22 -6.13 -8.81
C LYS A 36 9.03 -6.32 -10.32
N ASN A 37 10.12 -6.39 -11.09
CA ASN A 37 10.09 -6.58 -12.55
C ASN A 37 9.18 -5.56 -13.29
N GLN A 38 8.22 -6.04 -14.08
CA GLN A 38 7.27 -5.24 -14.88
C GLN A 38 5.87 -5.21 -14.25
N GLU A 39 5.76 -5.33 -12.92
CA GLU A 39 4.48 -5.23 -12.23
C GLU A 39 3.79 -3.89 -12.49
N THR A 40 2.50 -3.94 -12.80
CA THR A 40 1.62 -2.77 -12.70
C THR A 40 1.52 -2.31 -11.25
N PRO A 41 1.18 -1.04 -10.98
CA PRO A 41 1.01 -0.58 -9.59
C PRO A 41 -0.08 -1.35 -8.83
N THR A 42 -1.14 -1.81 -9.51
CA THR A 42 -2.18 -2.66 -8.90
C THR A 42 -1.64 -4.04 -8.53
N GLN A 43 -0.86 -4.68 -9.41
CA GLN A 43 -0.20 -5.96 -9.08
C GLN A 43 0.79 -5.80 -7.93
N THR A 44 1.56 -4.70 -7.94
CA THR A 44 2.49 -4.36 -6.84
C THR A 44 1.74 -4.23 -5.53
N ALA A 45 0.61 -3.49 -5.51
CA ALA A 45 -0.23 -3.31 -4.33
C ALA A 45 -0.73 -4.65 -3.79
N ILE A 46 -1.34 -5.50 -4.62
CA ILE A 46 -1.88 -6.80 -4.21
C ILE A 46 -0.78 -7.68 -3.61
N ARG A 47 0.38 -7.79 -4.29
CA ARG A 47 1.49 -8.61 -3.83
C ARG A 47 2.05 -8.11 -2.49
N GLU A 48 2.33 -6.81 -2.37
CA GLU A 48 2.92 -6.25 -1.15
C GLU A 48 2.00 -6.42 0.05
N ILE A 49 0.69 -6.20 -0.11
CA ILE A 49 -0.26 -6.39 0.99
C ILE A 49 -0.39 -7.86 1.38
N LYS A 50 -0.32 -8.79 0.41
CA LYS A 50 -0.26 -10.21 0.71
C LYS A 50 1.02 -10.56 1.49
N GLU A 51 2.17 -10.04 1.08
CA GLU A 51 3.47 -10.28 1.74
C GLU A 51 3.54 -9.68 3.15
N GLU A 52 3.02 -8.47 3.36
CA GLU A 52 3.17 -7.74 4.63
C GLU A 52 2.06 -8.05 5.65
N LEU A 53 0.85 -8.37 5.19
CA LEU A 53 -0.36 -8.45 6.03
C LEU A 53 -1.18 -9.75 5.86
N ASP A 54 -0.78 -10.64 4.94
CA ASP A 54 -1.50 -11.87 4.58
C ASP A 54 -2.96 -11.66 4.16
N LEU A 55 -3.28 -10.48 3.60
CA LEU A 55 -4.62 -10.15 3.09
C LEU A 55 -4.70 -10.36 1.58
N ASP A 56 -5.78 -11.00 1.14
CA ASP A 56 -6.11 -11.22 -0.26
C ASP A 56 -7.30 -10.33 -0.68
N PHE A 57 -7.20 -9.74 -1.88
CA PHE A 57 -8.26 -8.95 -2.49
C PHE A 57 -8.04 -8.88 -4.02
N VAL A 58 -9.08 -8.49 -4.75
CA VAL A 58 -9.05 -8.37 -6.21
C VAL A 58 -8.83 -6.92 -6.66
N PRO A 59 -8.28 -6.68 -7.87
CA PRO A 59 -8.05 -5.34 -8.40
C PRO A 59 -9.24 -4.37 -8.31
N GLN A 60 -10.47 -4.86 -8.41
CA GLN A 60 -11.71 -4.08 -8.40
C GLN A 60 -12.03 -3.47 -7.03
N GLU A 61 -11.43 -4.01 -5.96
CA GLU A 61 -11.57 -3.51 -4.60
C GLU A 61 -10.63 -2.33 -4.31
N LEU A 62 -9.63 -2.12 -5.16
CA LEU A 62 -8.73 -0.97 -5.08
C LEU A 62 -9.27 0.24 -5.84
N SER A 63 -9.27 1.38 -5.19
CA SER A 63 -9.52 2.69 -5.81
C SER A 63 -8.24 3.52 -5.82
N SER A 64 -7.79 3.95 -6.99
CA SER A 64 -6.66 4.89 -7.08
C SER A 64 -7.09 6.24 -6.50
N ILE A 65 -6.36 6.75 -5.50
CA ILE A 65 -6.69 8.04 -4.87
C ILE A 65 -5.83 9.15 -5.48
N PHE A 66 -4.51 9.00 -5.40
CA PHE A 66 -3.56 9.98 -5.90
C PHE A 66 -2.21 9.34 -6.21
N GLU A 67 -1.37 10.11 -6.90
CA GLU A 67 0.00 9.76 -7.24
C GLU A 67 0.91 10.86 -6.74
N ILE A 68 2.05 10.47 -6.17
CA ILE A 68 3.13 11.37 -5.79
C ILE A 68 4.28 11.09 -6.75
N ALA A 69 4.72 12.09 -7.50
CA ALA A 69 5.88 12.02 -8.35
C ALA A 69 6.99 12.88 -7.74
N GLU A 70 8.07 12.24 -7.32
CA GLU A 70 9.35 12.89 -7.00
C GLU A 70 10.35 12.60 -8.14
N GLU A 71 11.43 13.39 -8.25
CA GLU A 71 12.33 13.43 -9.43
C GLU A 71 12.72 12.05 -9.99
N ASP A 72 12.91 11.05 -9.14
CA ASP A 72 13.30 9.68 -9.53
C ASP A 72 12.30 8.58 -9.12
N GLU A 73 11.19 8.91 -8.46
CA GLU A 73 10.26 7.90 -7.94
C GLU A 73 8.78 8.31 -8.03
N VAL A 74 8.00 7.48 -8.72
CA VAL A 74 6.53 7.56 -8.73
C VAL A 74 5.95 6.64 -7.67
N GLN A 75 5.13 7.19 -6.78
CA GLN A 75 4.37 6.43 -5.79
C GLN A 75 2.87 6.55 -6.05
N LYS A 76 2.23 5.42 -6.33
CA LYS A 76 0.78 5.32 -6.49
C LYS A 76 0.11 4.91 -5.17
N VAL A 77 -0.93 5.63 -4.77
CA VAL A 77 -1.67 5.36 -3.53
C VAL A 77 -3.08 4.91 -3.85
N PHE A 78 -3.44 3.75 -3.30
CA PHE A 78 -4.77 3.15 -3.41
C PHE A 78 -5.52 3.18 -2.08
N LEU A 79 -6.84 3.24 -2.14
CA LEU A 79 -7.75 2.88 -1.05
C LEU A 79 -8.24 1.46 -1.31
N LEU A 80 -8.06 0.56 -0.35
CA LEU A 80 -8.81 -0.68 -0.31
C LEU A 80 -10.19 -0.37 0.28
N LYS A 81 -11.24 -0.59 -0.52
CA LYS A 81 -12.62 -0.42 -0.04
C LYS A 81 -12.86 -1.33 1.16
N PRO A 82 -13.67 -0.91 2.14
CA PRO A 82 -14.02 -1.75 3.27
C PRO A 82 -14.61 -3.09 2.80
N ILE A 83 -14.17 -4.18 3.44
CA ILE A 83 -14.83 -5.49 3.43
C ILE A 83 -16.16 -5.38 4.20
#